data_AF-A0A0B1RXN5-F1
#
_entry.id   AF-A0A0B1RXN5-F1
#
_cell.length_a   1.000
_cell.length_b   1.000
_cell.length_c   1.000
_cell.angle_alpha   90.00
_cell.angle_beta   90.00
_cell.angle_gamma   90.00
#
_symmetry.space_group_name_H-M   'P 1'
#
loop_
_entity.id
_entity.type
_entity.pdbx_description
1 polymer ?
#
loop_
_entity_poly.entity_id
_entity_poly.type
_entity_poly.pdbx_seq_one_letter_code
_entity_poly.pdbx_strand_id
1 'polypeptide(L)'
;MGGFKVTERDFTMNELRKAVKENRVYEMFGAGTAVVVSPVNMILYDVDGKEEKLEIPQLDAAKSVMQRLFKAITDIQYGRASRPGWTVEI
;
A
#
# COMPACT_ATOMS: atom_id res chain seq x y z
N MET A 1 19.32 3.02 5.14
CA MET A 1 18.66 2.03 6.01
C MET A 1 17.37 1.56 5.34
N GLY A 2 17.24 0.27 5.08
CA GLY A 2 15.99 -0.36 4.61
C GLY A 2 15.42 -1.21 5.73
N GLY A 3 14.17 -0.94 6.14
CA GLY A 3 13.48 -1.67 7.21
C GLY A 3 12.85 -3.00 6.75
N PHE A 4 12.80 -3.23 5.44
CA PHE A 4 12.28 -4.44 4.80
C PHE A 4 12.77 -4.50 3.35
N LYS A 5 12.63 -5.68 2.71
CA LYS A 5 12.97 -5.88 1.30
C LYS A 5 11.92 -5.19 0.41
N VAL A 6 12.39 -4.39 -0.55
CA VAL A 6 11.56 -3.82 -1.63
C VAL A 6 11.77 -4.66 -2.89
N THR A 7 10.70 -4.95 -3.63
CA THR A 7 10.77 -5.76 -4.85
C THR A 7 9.74 -5.28 -5.85
N GLU A 8 10.18 -5.04 -7.08
CA GLU A 8 9.32 -4.84 -8.25
C GLU A 8 9.26 -6.16 -9.01
N ARG A 9 8.06 -6.71 -9.19
CA ARG A 9 7.81 -7.96 -9.92
C ARG A 9 6.32 -8.07 -10.27
N ASP A 10 6.00 -8.99 -11.16
CA ASP A 10 4.62 -9.44 -11.35
C ASP A 10 4.10 -10.09 -10.06
N PHE A 11 2.84 -9.81 -9.72
CA PHE A 11 2.14 -10.35 -8.55
C PHE A 11 0.75 -10.82 -8.98
N THR A 12 0.38 -12.04 -8.61
CA THR A 12 -0.81 -12.71 -9.12
C THR A 12 -1.91 -12.87 -8.06
N MET A 13 -3.17 -13.03 -8.51
CA MET A 13 -4.29 -13.30 -7.60
C MET A 13 -4.12 -14.61 -6.83
N ASN A 14 -3.53 -15.65 -7.42
CA ASN A 14 -3.25 -16.90 -6.70
C ASN A 14 -2.27 -16.71 -5.54
N GLU A 15 -1.24 -15.88 -5.73
CA GLU A 15 -0.31 -15.53 -4.65
C GLU A 15 -1.00 -14.73 -3.55
N LEU A 16 -1.84 -13.76 -3.91
CA LEU A 16 -2.60 -12.98 -2.93
C LEU A 16 -3.54 -13.86 -2.13
N ARG A 17 -4.35 -14.69 -2.81
CA ARG A 17 -5.30 -15.62 -2.18
C ARG A 17 -4.60 -16.55 -1.19
N LYS A 18 -3.46 -17.12 -1.60
CA LYS A 18 -2.63 -17.96 -0.71
C LYS A 18 -2.10 -17.15 0.48
N ALA A 19 -1.59 -15.94 0.26
CA ALA A 19 -1.05 -15.10 1.32
C ALA A 19 -2.11 -14.65 2.34
N VAL A 20 -3.33 -14.34 1.89
CA VAL A 20 -4.47 -14.02 2.78
C VAL A 20 -4.81 -15.24 3.64
N LYS A 21 -4.95 -16.43 3.03
CA LYS A 21 -5.23 -17.68 3.76
C LYS A 21 -4.15 -18.03 4.78
N GLU A 22 -2.90 -17.71 4.48
CA GLU A 22 -1.74 -17.95 5.35
C GLU A 22 -1.47 -16.79 6.33
N ASN A 23 -2.34 -15.76 6.39
CA ASN A 23 -2.15 -14.56 7.23
C ASN A 23 -0.79 -13.85 7.02
N ARG A 24 -0.30 -13.83 5.79
CA ARG A 24 0.98 -13.20 5.40
C ARG A 24 0.81 -11.80 4.81
N VAL A 25 -0.42 -11.37 4.54
CA VAL A 25 -0.71 -10.01 4.08
C VAL A 25 -0.84 -9.10 5.29
N TYR A 26 -0.12 -7.97 5.27
CA TYR A 26 -0.15 -6.98 6.36
C TYR A 26 -1.02 -5.78 6.00
N GLU A 27 -0.85 -5.23 4.80
CA GLU A 27 -1.66 -4.15 4.26
C GLU A 27 -1.59 -4.16 2.73
N MET A 28 -2.56 -3.53 2.08
CA MET A 28 -2.59 -3.29 0.65
C MET A 28 -3.12 -1.87 0.40
N PHE A 29 -2.48 -1.15 -0.51
CA PHE A 29 -2.89 0.21 -0.86
C PHE A 29 -2.50 0.54 -2.31
N GLY A 30 -3.31 1.38 -2.94
CA GLY A 30 -2.94 2.05 -4.18
C GLY A 30 -2.17 3.34 -3.89
N ALA A 31 -1.36 3.79 -4.83
CA ALA A 31 -0.67 5.07 -4.77
C ALA A 31 -0.90 5.85 -6.07
N GLY A 32 -1.05 7.17 -5.98
CA GLY A 32 -1.29 8.00 -7.15
C GLY A 32 -1.55 9.46 -6.79
N THR A 33 -1.35 10.37 -7.75
CA THR A 33 -1.39 11.83 -7.51
C THR A 33 -2.63 12.31 -6.79
N ALA A 34 -3.81 11.77 -7.14
CA ALA A 34 -5.08 12.20 -6.57
C ALA A 34 -5.26 11.84 -5.08
N VAL A 35 -4.61 10.77 -4.60
CA VAL A 35 -4.85 10.21 -3.26
C VAL A 35 -3.59 10.14 -2.40
N VAL A 36 -2.41 10.34 -3.00
CA VAL A 36 -1.08 9.99 -2.47
C VAL A 36 -0.97 8.49 -2.22
N VAL A 37 -1.73 7.98 -1.25
CA VAL A 37 -1.95 6.55 -0.97
C VAL A 37 -3.40 6.31 -0.52
N SER A 38 -3.99 5.19 -0.92
CA SER A 38 -5.38 4.82 -0.58
C SER A 38 -5.46 3.35 -0.14
N PRO A 39 -6.02 3.05 1.06
CA PRO A 39 -6.08 1.68 1.58
C PRO A 39 -7.07 0.81 0.79
N VAL A 40 -6.76 -0.48 0.68
CA VAL A 40 -7.67 -1.51 0.16
C VAL A 40 -8.12 -2.38 1.33
N ASN A 41 -9.44 -2.41 1.58
CA ASN A 41 -10.03 -3.22 2.64
C ASN A 41 -10.41 -4.62 2.17
N MET A 42 -10.93 -4.74 0.96
CA MET A 42 -11.46 -6.01 0.44
C MET A 42 -11.31 -6.05 -1.08
N ILE A 43 -11.08 -7.25 -1.60
CA ILE A 43 -11.21 -7.55 -3.02
C ILE A 43 -12.29 -8.62 -3.18
N LEU A 44 -13.28 -8.36 -4.03
CA LEU A 44 -14.22 -9.37 -4.52
C LEU A 44 -13.63 -9.97 -5.80
N TYR A 45 -13.43 -11.29 -5.82
CA TYR A 45 -12.78 -11.97 -6.92
C TYR A 45 -13.56 -13.19 -7.39
N ASP A 46 -13.72 -13.34 -8.71
CA ASP A 46 -14.35 -14.53 -9.30
C ASP A 46 -13.36 -15.69 -9.41
N VAL A 47 -13.80 -16.86 -8.96
CA VAL A 47 -13.08 -18.12 -9.06
C VAL A 47 -14.04 -19.17 -9.59
N ASP A 48 -13.89 -19.49 -10.88
CA ASP A 48 -14.71 -20.49 -11.57
C ASP A 48 -16.22 -20.22 -11.42
N GLY A 49 -16.62 -18.94 -11.53
CA GLY A 49 -18.01 -18.50 -11.39
C GLY A 49 -18.51 -18.37 -9.94
N LYS A 50 -17.61 -18.39 -8.96
CA LYS A 50 -17.92 -18.16 -7.54
C LYS A 50 -17.17 -16.96 -7.00
N GLU A 51 -17.90 -16.09 -6.30
CA GLU A 51 -17.31 -14.95 -5.61
C GLU A 51 -16.54 -15.38 -4.35
N GLU A 52 -15.25 -15.03 -4.30
CA GLU A 52 -14.42 -15.10 -3.10
C GLU A 52 -14.14 -13.67 -2.59
N LYS A 53 -14.41 -13.44 -1.30
CA LYS A 53 -14.08 -12.19 -0.61
C LYS A 53 -12.71 -12.32 0.04
N LEU A 54 -11.77 -11.49 -0.39
CA LEU A 54 -10.43 -11.40 0.17
C LEU A 54 -10.37 -10.17 1.06
N GLU A 55 -10.54 -10.37 2.37
CA GLU A 55 -10.38 -9.31 3.35
C GLU A 55 -8.89 -9.04 3.61
N ILE A 56 -8.52 -7.76 3.58
CA ILE A 56 -7.18 -7.29 3.87
C ILE A 56 -7.17 -6.74 5.29
N PRO A 57 -6.22 -7.16 6.14
CA PRO A 57 -6.16 -6.68 7.51
C PRO A 57 -5.89 -5.18 7.56
N GLN A 58 -6.50 -4.51 8.54
CA GLN A 58 -6.21 -3.13 8.86
C GLN A 58 -5.14 -3.07 9.94
N LEU A 59 -4.09 -2.29 9.69
CA LEU A 59 -3.03 -2.07 10.67
C LEU A 59 -3.28 -0.80 11.47
N ASP A 60 -2.80 -0.81 12.71
CA ASP A 60 -2.61 0.42 13.48
C ASP A 60 -1.74 1.41 12.68
N ALA A 61 -2.09 2.70 12.73
CA ALA A 61 -1.35 3.74 12.01
C ALA A 61 0.16 3.76 12.32
N ALA A 62 0.54 3.38 13.54
CA ALA A 62 1.94 3.29 13.96
C ALA A 62 2.74 2.17 13.25
N LYS A 63 2.07 1.12 12.77
CA LYS A 63 2.67 -0.04 12.10
C LYS A 63 2.52 0.02 10.57
N SER A 64 1.63 0.86 10.07
CA SER A 64 1.32 0.98 8.64
C SER A 64 2.45 1.68 7.86
N VAL A 65 2.94 1.02 6.80
CA VAL A 65 3.85 1.67 5.84
C VAL A 65 3.09 2.69 5.01
N MET A 66 1.82 2.41 4.66
CA MET A 66 0.94 3.37 3.98
C MET A 66 0.91 4.72 4.70
N GLN A 67 0.63 4.74 6.01
CA GLN A 67 0.56 5.99 6.79
C GLN A 67 1.90 6.71 6.87
N ARG A 68 3.00 5.95 7.00
CA ARG A 68 4.35 6.51 6.98
C ARG A 68 4.68 7.17 5.64
N LEU A 69 4.29 6.54 4.52
CA LEU A 69 4.47 7.09 3.18
C LEU A 69 3.61 8.34 2.96
N PHE A 70 2.34 8.30 3.35
CA PHE A 70 1.45 9.45 3.29
C PHE A 70 2.05 10.67 3.99
N LYS A 71 2.47 10.50 5.25
CA LYS A 71 3.08 11.56 6.04
C LYS A 71 4.36 12.08 5.39
N ALA A 72 5.27 11.19 4.98
CA ALA A 72 6.54 11.60 4.38
C ALA A 72 6.36 12.37 3.07
N ILE A 73 5.47 11.91 2.18
CA ILE A 73 5.22 12.56 0.90
C ILE A 73 4.55 13.92 1.11
N THR A 74 3.51 13.99 1.96
CA THR A 74 2.80 15.24 2.23
C THR A 74 3.69 16.25 2.97
N ASP A 75 4.53 15.81 3.90
CA ASP A 75 5.50 16.70 4.56
C ASP A 75 6.47 17.33 3.55
N ILE A 76 6.89 16.58 2.53
CA ILE A 76 7.69 17.13 1.43
C ILE A 76 6.88 18.12 0.59
N GLN A 77 5.68 17.73 0.15
CA GLN A 77 4.82 18.56 -0.70
C GLN A 77 4.47 19.92 -0.06
N TYR A 78 4.24 19.94 1.25
CA TYR A 78 3.88 21.16 2.00
C TYR A 78 5.09 21.85 2.66
N GLY A 79 6.32 21.47 2.33
CA GLY A 79 7.53 22.12 2.82
C GLY A 79 7.84 21.92 4.31
N ARG A 80 7.18 20.96 4.98
CA ARG A 80 7.48 20.57 6.37
C ARG A 80 8.75 19.71 6.46
N ALA A 81 9.12 19.07 5.35
CA ALA A 81 10.38 18.35 5.18
C ALA A 81 10.96 18.70 3.80
N SER A 82 12.29 18.70 3.68
CA SER A 82 12.96 18.97 2.40
C SER A 82 13.50 17.68 1.78
N ARG A 83 13.28 17.52 0.48
CA ARG A 83 13.89 16.48 -0.34
C ARG A 83 14.33 17.08 -1.67
N PRO A 84 15.65 17.28 -1.89
CA PRO A 84 16.15 17.88 -3.12
C PRO A 84 15.66 17.15 -4.37
N GLY A 85 15.19 17.93 -5.36
CA GLY A 85 14.70 17.43 -6.65
C GLY A 85 13.28 16.88 -6.65
N TRP A 86 12.54 16.93 -5.53
CA TRP A 86 11.15 16.43 -5.44
C TRP A 86 10.09 17.54 -5.50
N THR A 87 10.48 18.78 -5.21
CA THR A 87 9.59 19.96 -5.27
C THR A 87 10.26 21.08 -6.06
N VAL A 88 9.45 21.96 -6.63
CA VAL A 88 9.88 23.15 -7.37
C VAL A 88 9.07 24.32 -6.81
N GLU A 89 9.77 25.40 -6.44
CA GLU A 89 9.11 26.67 -6.11
C GLU A 89 8.59 27.31 -7.40
N ILE A 90 7.36 27.82 -7.34
CA ILE A 90 6.65 28.40 -8.49
C ILE A 90 6.82 29.92 -8.48
#